data_AF-A0A0Q8U918-F1
#
_entry.id   AF-A0A0Q8U918-F1
#
_cell.length_a   1.000
_cell.length_b   1.000
_cell.length_c   1.000
_cell.angle_alpha   90.00
_cell.angle_beta   90.00
_cell.angle_gamma   90.00
#
_symmetry.space_group_name_H-M   'P 1'
#
loop_
_entity.id
_entity.type
_entity.pdbx_description
1 polymer ?
#
loop_
_entity_poly.entity_id
_entity_poly.type
_entity_poly.pdbx_seq_one_letter_code
_entity_poly.pdbx_strand_id
1 'polypeptide(L)'
;MPPWRWRRLTPGERRLCGQVFAAGLDADRVRIFSQPAWPRPFVLSGSLVVWPSDSALADFSTAPLWLRSVLVHELVHVWQAQNGVFLPFAKLKAGDGQAAYAYDLADGRPFSQMNIEQQAMVVQHAYMARGGAAAPYDSEAYARILEAWPEPLGRRPREI
;
A
#
# COMPACT_ATOMS: atom_id res chain seq x y z
N MET A 1 -18.47 2.60 5.46
CA MET A 1 -18.90 3.83 4.76
C MET A 1 -20.16 3.44 4.02
N PRO A 2 -21.18 4.29 3.90
CA PRO A 2 -22.34 3.94 3.11
C PRO A 2 -21.95 3.60 1.66
N PRO A 3 -22.68 2.71 0.98
CA PRO A 3 -22.40 2.38 -0.41
C PRO A 3 -22.56 3.60 -1.31
N TRP A 4 -21.83 3.61 -2.43
CA TRP A 4 -21.83 4.66 -3.45
C TRP A 4 -21.36 6.04 -2.97
N ARG A 5 -20.51 6.06 -1.93
CA ARG A 5 -19.97 7.31 -1.37
C ARG A 5 -18.51 7.51 -1.72
N TRP A 6 -18.17 8.77 -1.98
CA TRP A 6 -16.82 9.23 -2.20
C TRP A 6 -16.36 10.04 -1.01
N ARG A 7 -15.09 9.91 -0.65
CA ARG A 7 -14.43 10.84 0.27
C ARG A 7 -12.98 11.07 -0.13
N ARG A 8 -12.44 12.20 0.30
CA ARG A 8 -10.98 12.42 0.29
C ARG A 8 -10.33 11.63 1.43
N LEU A 9 -9.02 11.45 1.35
CA LEU A 9 -8.25 10.98 2.49
C LEU A 9 -8.44 11.91 3.69
N THR A 10 -8.63 11.34 4.87
CA THR A 10 -8.71 12.08 6.12
C THR A 10 -7.35 12.70 6.49
N PRO A 11 -7.28 13.66 7.41
CA PRO A 11 -6.00 14.16 7.91
C PRO A 11 -5.09 13.05 8.47
N GLY A 12 -5.66 12.03 9.10
CA GLY A 12 -4.90 10.89 9.61
C GLY A 12 -4.35 10.00 8.52
N GLU A 13 -5.12 9.73 7.47
CA GLU A 13 -4.69 8.95 6.31
C GLU A 13 -3.62 9.70 5.50
N ARG A 14 -3.73 11.03 5.36
CA ARG A 14 -2.70 11.86 4.72
C ARG A 14 -1.38 11.83 5.50
N ARG A 15 -1.44 11.88 6.84
CA ARG A 15 -0.25 11.70 7.68
C ARG A 15 0.37 10.31 7.49
N LEU A 16 -0.45 9.28 7.40
CA LEU A 16 0.01 7.93 7.05
C LEU A 16 0.69 7.89 5.69
N CYS A 17 0.15 8.57 4.66
CA CYS A 17 0.82 8.70 3.37
C CYS A 17 2.21 9.34 3.53
N GLY A 18 2.31 10.45 4.28
CA GLY A 18 3.59 11.12 4.52
C GLY A 18 4.63 10.24 5.21
N GLN A 19 4.20 9.33 6.09
CA GLN A 19 5.09 8.38 6.79
C GLN A 19 5.62 7.24 5.92
N VAL A 20 4.97 6.98 4.77
CA VAL A 20 5.23 5.82 3.90
C VAL A 20 5.84 6.25 2.57
N PHE A 21 5.39 7.38 2.01
CA PHE A 21 5.72 7.82 0.67
C PHE A 21 6.46 9.18 0.65
N ALA A 22 6.64 9.85 1.79
CA ALA A 22 7.03 11.26 1.88
C ALA A 22 6.29 12.13 0.86
N ALA A 23 7.03 12.81 -0.02
CA ALA A 23 6.51 13.65 -1.09
C ALA A 23 6.22 12.89 -2.39
N GLY A 24 6.47 11.57 -2.43
CA GLY A 24 6.31 10.74 -3.62
C GLY A 24 4.86 10.40 -3.97
N LEU A 25 3.90 10.62 -3.06
CA LEU A 25 2.46 10.44 -3.27
C LEU A 25 1.73 11.75 -2.98
N ASP A 26 1.03 12.29 -3.98
CA ASP A 26 0.12 13.42 -3.84
C ASP A 26 -1.20 12.94 -3.20
N ALA A 27 -1.26 13.02 -1.86
CA ALA A 27 -2.37 12.53 -1.07
C ALA A 27 -3.64 13.40 -1.19
N ASP A 28 -3.50 14.65 -1.66
CA ASP A 28 -4.61 15.58 -1.81
C ASP A 28 -5.54 15.19 -2.96
N ARG A 29 -4.98 14.53 -3.98
CA ARG A 29 -5.73 14.06 -5.15
C ARG A 29 -6.45 12.73 -4.90
N VAL A 30 -6.06 11.99 -3.87
CA VAL A 30 -6.58 10.64 -3.61
C VAL A 30 -7.98 10.70 -3.01
N ARG A 31 -8.86 9.88 -3.59
CA ARG A 31 -10.21 9.63 -3.10
C ARG A 31 -10.44 8.15 -2.87
N ILE A 32 -11.27 7.84 -1.88
CA ILE A 32 -11.79 6.51 -1.60
C ILE A 32 -13.25 6.49 -2.02
N PHE A 33 -13.59 5.52 -2.87
CA PHE A 33 -14.95 5.24 -3.31
C PHE A 33 -15.45 3.92 -2.71
N SER A 34 -16.57 3.99 -2.00
CA SER A 34 -17.24 2.84 -1.39
C SER A 34 -18.21 2.22 -2.40
N GLN A 35 -18.01 0.96 -2.77
CA GLN A 35 -18.87 0.24 -3.72
C GLN A 35 -19.30 -1.13 -3.17
N PRO A 36 -20.51 -1.64 -3.46
CA PRO A 36 -21.04 -2.87 -2.84
C PRO A 36 -20.89 -4.15 -3.69
N ALA A 37 -20.37 -4.07 -4.92
CA ALA A 37 -20.39 -5.16 -5.90
C ALA A 37 -19.13 -6.03 -5.91
N TRP A 38 -17.96 -5.47 -5.59
CA TRP A 38 -16.68 -6.17 -5.61
C TRP A 38 -16.14 -6.38 -4.19
N PRO A 39 -15.68 -7.58 -3.81
CA PRO A 39 -15.39 -7.91 -2.41
C PRO A 39 -13.97 -7.51 -1.95
N ARG A 40 -13.13 -6.98 -2.85
CA ARG A 40 -11.74 -6.59 -2.52
C ARG A 40 -11.46 -5.12 -2.85
N PRO A 41 -10.57 -4.45 -2.11
CA PRO A 41 -10.10 -3.15 -2.53
C PRO A 41 -9.25 -3.25 -3.80
N PHE A 42 -9.21 -2.16 -4.57
CA PHE A 42 -8.35 -2.03 -5.74
C PHE A 42 -8.19 -0.56 -6.13
N VAL A 43 -7.14 -0.27 -6.92
CA VAL A 43 -6.90 1.06 -7.49
C VAL A 43 -7.29 1.12 -8.95
N LEU A 44 -8.08 2.13 -9.32
CA LEU A 44 -8.44 2.44 -10.70
C LEU A 44 -7.46 3.41 -11.36
N SER A 45 -6.91 4.35 -10.58
CA SER A 45 -6.00 5.39 -11.08
C SER A 45 -5.16 5.97 -9.95
N GLY A 46 -4.17 6.80 -10.28
CA GLY A 46 -3.38 7.58 -9.32
C GLY A 46 -4.16 8.57 -8.46
N SER A 47 -5.50 8.57 -8.49
CA SER A 47 -6.35 9.40 -7.64
C SER A 47 -7.54 8.66 -7.03
N LEU A 48 -7.69 7.36 -7.29
CA LEU A 48 -8.90 6.63 -6.91
C LEU A 48 -8.63 5.22 -6.40
N VAL A 49 -8.86 5.05 -5.10
CA VAL A 49 -8.97 3.75 -4.43
C VAL A 49 -10.46 3.38 -4.35
N VAL A 50 -10.79 2.17 -4.81
CA VAL A 50 -12.14 1.60 -4.71
C VAL A 50 -12.13 0.59 -3.57
N TRP A 51 -13.11 0.68 -2.69
CA TRP A 51 -13.19 -0.13 -1.47
C TRP A 51 -14.57 -0.79 -1.32
N PRO A 52 -14.65 -2.05 -0.88
CA PRO A 52 -15.92 -2.72 -0.57
C PRO A 52 -16.72 -1.99 0.52
N SER A 53 -18.02 -1.79 0.33
CA SER A 53 -18.81 -0.92 1.22
C SER A 53 -18.92 -1.43 2.66
N ASP A 54 -18.88 -2.75 2.83
CA ASP A 54 -18.93 -3.46 4.11
C ASP A 54 -17.70 -3.21 5.00
N SER A 55 -16.53 -2.95 4.38
CA SER A 55 -15.24 -2.79 5.05
C SER A 55 -14.64 -1.40 4.88
N ALA A 56 -15.25 -0.54 4.06
CA ALA A 56 -14.81 0.83 3.87
C ALA A 56 -14.96 1.62 5.18
N LEU A 57 -13.90 2.21 5.72
CA LEU A 57 -13.99 2.98 6.96
C LEU A 57 -14.10 4.48 6.71
N ALA A 58 -14.74 5.19 7.65
CA ALA A 58 -14.77 6.65 7.64
C ALA A 58 -13.37 7.25 7.80
N ASP A 59 -12.53 6.58 8.60
CA ASP A 59 -11.11 6.87 8.75
C ASP A 59 -10.35 5.55 8.97
N PHE A 60 -9.45 5.19 8.06
CA PHE A 60 -8.60 4.02 8.20
C PHE A 60 -7.43 4.25 9.16
N SER A 61 -7.01 5.49 9.40
CA SER A 61 -5.84 5.79 10.24
C SER A 61 -6.04 5.40 11.72
N THR A 62 -7.29 5.26 12.15
CA THR A 62 -7.68 4.78 13.48
C THR A 62 -8.02 3.29 13.51
N ALA A 63 -7.91 2.60 12.38
CA ALA A 63 -8.23 1.19 12.28
C ALA A 63 -7.13 0.29 12.87
N PRO A 64 -7.42 -1.00 13.15
CA PRO A 64 -6.39 -1.97 13.48
C PRO A 64 -5.26 -1.99 12.45
N LEU A 65 -4.04 -2.33 12.89
CA LEU A 65 -2.83 -2.28 12.07
C LEU A 65 -2.96 -3.06 10.75
N TRP A 66 -3.57 -4.24 10.78
CA TRP A 66 -3.78 -5.08 9.59
C TRP A 66 -4.67 -4.39 8.55
N LEU A 67 -5.68 -3.61 8.96
CA LEU A 67 -6.57 -2.94 8.02
C LEU A 67 -5.92 -1.65 7.48
N ARG A 68 -5.15 -0.96 8.33
CA ARG A 68 -4.27 0.14 7.89
C ARG A 68 -3.26 -0.33 6.85
N SER A 69 -2.68 -1.52 7.02
CA SER A 69 -1.70 -2.05 6.09
C SER A 69 -2.31 -2.40 4.73
N VAL A 70 -3.58 -2.83 4.68
CA VAL A 70 -4.30 -3.00 3.41
C VAL A 70 -4.49 -1.66 2.70
N LEU A 71 -4.80 -0.58 3.41
CA LEU A 71 -4.83 0.75 2.78
C LEU A 71 -3.44 1.16 2.26
N VAL A 72 -2.37 0.87 3.01
CA VAL A 72 -0.99 1.11 2.54
C VAL A 72 -0.72 0.37 1.23
N HIS A 73 -1.13 -0.90 1.10
CA HIS A 73 -1.00 -1.67 -0.14
C HIS A 73 -1.67 -0.95 -1.32
N GLU A 74 -2.92 -0.54 -1.17
CA GLU A 74 -3.62 0.19 -2.23
C GLU A 74 -2.96 1.53 -2.55
N LEU A 75 -2.46 2.24 -1.53
CA LEU A 75 -1.73 3.49 -1.75
C LEU A 75 -0.42 3.28 -2.50
N VAL A 76 0.22 2.10 -2.44
CA VAL A 76 1.36 1.77 -3.30
C VAL A 76 0.94 1.73 -4.77
N HIS A 77 -0.23 1.18 -5.09
CA HIS A 77 -0.74 1.22 -6.46
C HIS A 77 -1.09 2.63 -6.91
N VAL A 78 -1.61 3.47 -6.01
CA VAL A 78 -1.79 4.91 -6.28
C VAL A 78 -0.45 5.57 -6.59
N TRP A 79 0.57 5.34 -5.75
CA TRP A 79 1.93 5.86 -5.95
C TRP A 79 2.50 5.40 -7.29
N GLN A 80 2.42 4.11 -7.61
CA GLN A 80 2.84 3.54 -8.89
C GLN A 80 2.17 4.29 -10.06
N ALA A 81 0.84 4.45 -10.00
CA ALA A 81 0.09 5.13 -11.06
C ALA A 81 0.44 6.63 -11.17
N GLN A 82 0.66 7.33 -10.05
CA GLN A 82 1.13 8.72 -10.05
C GLN A 82 2.54 8.87 -10.64
N ASN A 83 3.38 7.83 -10.52
CA ASN A 83 4.75 7.78 -11.04
C ASN A 83 4.84 7.09 -12.42
N GLY A 84 3.74 7.05 -13.18
CA GLY A 84 3.73 6.67 -14.60
C GLY A 84 3.50 5.18 -14.87
N VAL A 85 3.20 4.36 -13.86
CA VAL A 85 2.85 2.95 -14.06
C VAL A 85 1.42 2.82 -14.60
N PHE A 86 1.28 2.24 -15.79
CA PHE A 86 -0.03 1.87 -16.32
C PHE A 86 -0.53 0.56 -15.68
N LEU A 87 -1.33 0.69 -14.61
CA LEU A 87 -1.75 -0.43 -13.75
C LEU A 87 -2.36 -1.62 -14.50
N PRO A 88 -3.29 -1.47 -15.47
CA PRO A 88 -3.88 -2.63 -16.15
C PRO A 88 -2.84 -3.50 -16.85
N PHE A 89 -1.89 -2.88 -17.55
CA PHE A 89 -0.81 -3.60 -18.23
C PHE A 89 0.19 -4.21 -17.25
N ALA A 90 0.50 -3.50 -16.16
CA ALA A 90 1.38 -4.01 -15.12
C ALA A 90 0.78 -5.22 -14.39
N LYS A 91 -0.54 -5.21 -14.12
CA LYS A 91 -1.27 -6.33 -13.53
C LYS A 91 -1.30 -7.54 -14.46
N LEU A 92 -1.59 -7.31 -15.74
CA LEU A 92 -1.55 -8.38 -16.75
C LEU A 92 -0.15 -9.03 -16.85
N LYS A 93 0.92 -8.24 -16.75
CA LYS A 93 2.30 -8.74 -16.70
C LYS A 93 2.63 -9.52 -15.43
N ALA A 94 2.08 -9.11 -14.29
CA ALA A 94 2.26 -9.81 -13.01
C ALA A 94 1.50 -11.15 -13.00
N GLY A 95 0.37 -11.21 -13.71
CA GLY A 95 -0.57 -12.34 -13.71
C GLY A 95 -1.58 -12.25 -12.56
N ASP A 96 -2.59 -13.12 -12.61
CA ASP A 96 -3.73 -13.09 -11.67
C ASP A 96 -3.66 -14.18 -10.58
N GLY A 97 -2.56 -14.94 -10.55
CA GLY A 97 -2.35 -16.05 -9.62
C GLY A 97 -1.68 -15.65 -8.30
N GLN A 98 -1.64 -16.58 -7.34
CA GLN A 98 -0.96 -16.37 -6.05
C GLN A 98 0.53 -16.00 -6.20
N ALA A 99 1.17 -16.47 -7.27
CA ALA A 99 2.57 -16.14 -7.58
C ALA A 99 2.81 -14.63 -7.80
N ALA A 100 1.81 -13.87 -8.22
CA ALA A 100 1.94 -12.42 -8.38
C ALA A 100 2.15 -11.70 -7.03
N TYR A 101 1.71 -12.31 -5.92
CA TYR A 101 1.80 -11.77 -4.57
C TYR A 101 2.95 -12.37 -3.75
N ALA A 102 3.49 -13.51 -4.19
CA ALA A 102 4.63 -14.15 -3.55
C ALA A 102 5.93 -13.42 -3.90
N TYR A 103 6.76 -13.15 -2.89
CA TYR A 103 8.10 -12.59 -3.06
C TYR A 103 9.05 -13.28 -2.07
N ASP A 104 10.33 -13.30 -2.40
CA ASP A 104 11.38 -13.76 -1.50
C ASP A 104 12.48 -12.69 -1.42
N LEU A 105 12.70 -12.09 -0.24
CA LEU A 105 13.76 -11.11 -0.07
C LEU A 105 15.17 -11.74 -0.14
N ALA A 106 15.28 -13.06 0.00
CA ALA A 106 16.55 -13.79 -0.07
C ALA A 106 17.02 -14.03 -1.51
N ASP A 107 16.17 -13.82 -2.53
CA ASP A 107 16.56 -14.02 -3.94
C ASP A 107 17.49 -12.92 -4.48
N GLY A 108 17.74 -11.86 -3.69
CA GLY A 108 18.65 -10.76 -4.01
C GLY A 108 18.11 -9.79 -5.07
N ARG A 109 16.87 -9.97 -5.53
CA ARG A 109 16.26 -9.09 -6.52
C ARG A 109 16.00 -7.71 -5.92
N PRO A 110 16.42 -6.62 -6.58
CA PRO A 110 16.12 -5.28 -6.10
C PRO A 110 14.61 -4.98 -6.20
N PHE A 111 14.11 -4.11 -5.33
CA PHE A 111 12.70 -3.71 -5.28
C PHE A 111 12.14 -3.26 -6.65
N SER A 112 12.96 -2.56 -7.45
CA SER A 112 12.57 -2.08 -8.78
C SER A 112 12.32 -3.18 -9.82
N GLN A 113 12.85 -4.40 -9.60
CA GLN A 113 12.65 -5.56 -10.46
C GLN A 113 11.48 -6.45 -10.00
N MET A 114 10.86 -6.14 -8.86
CA MET A 114 9.63 -6.79 -8.41
C MET A 114 8.44 -6.29 -9.23
N ASN A 115 7.45 -7.15 -9.44
CA ASN A 115 6.21 -6.73 -10.07
C ASN A 115 5.41 -5.78 -9.13
N ILE A 116 4.36 -5.16 -9.66
CA ILE A 116 3.63 -4.12 -8.91
C ILE A 116 2.92 -4.63 -7.65
N GLU A 117 2.45 -5.88 -7.65
CA GLU A 117 1.80 -6.51 -6.49
C GLU A 117 2.86 -6.91 -5.46
N GLN A 118 4.00 -7.47 -5.89
CA GLN A 118 5.13 -7.76 -5.00
C GLN A 118 5.66 -6.51 -4.31
N GLN A 119 5.83 -5.40 -5.05
CA GLN A 119 6.22 -4.12 -4.47
C GLN A 119 5.23 -3.66 -3.39
N ALA A 120 3.93 -3.76 -3.67
CA ALA A 120 2.88 -3.41 -2.71
C ALA A 120 2.89 -4.32 -1.48
N MET A 121 3.08 -5.63 -1.66
CA MET A 121 3.21 -6.61 -0.57
C MET A 121 4.46 -6.35 0.30
N VAL A 122 5.60 -6.00 -0.29
CA VAL A 122 6.82 -5.66 0.45
C VAL A 122 6.58 -4.43 1.31
N VAL A 123 6.00 -3.37 0.75
CA VAL A 123 5.71 -2.13 1.48
C VAL A 123 4.65 -2.36 2.58
N GLN A 124 3.59 -3.13 2.30
CA GLN A 124 2.58 -3.52 3.28
C GLN A 124 3.21 -4.25 4.47
N HIS A 125 4.03 -5.27 4.20
CA HIS A 125 4.66 -6.04 5.26
C HIS A 125 5.72 -5.24 6.02
N ALA A 126 6.48 -4.37 5.36
CA ALA A 126 7.39 -3.44 6.02
C ALA A 126 6.65 -2.52 6.99
N TYR A 127 5.47 -2.02 6.60
CA TYR A 127 4.61 -1.22 7.47
C TYR A 127 4.08 -2.03 8.67
N MET A 128 3.69 -3.28 8.46
CA MET A 128 3.28 -4.19 9.54
C MET A 128 4.43 -4.48 10.52
N ALA A 129 5.61 -4.82 10.01
CA ALA A 129 6.81 -5.12 10.80
C ALA A 129 7.25 -3.93 11.65
N ARG A 130 7.21 -2.71 11.08
CA ARG A 130 7.47 -1.45 11.79
C ARG A 130 6.47 -1.22 12.93
N GLY A 131 5.20 -1.61 12.72
CA GLY A 131 4.15 -1.54 13.73
C GLY A 131 4.15 -2.70 14.74
N GLY A 132 5.11 -3.61 14.68
CA GLY A 132 5.24 -4.74 15.61
C GLY A 132 4.34 -5.94 15.30
N ALA A 133 3.67 -5.98 14.15
CA ALA A 133 2.93 -7.15 13.70
C ALA A 133 3.85 -8.18 13.03
N ALA A 134 3.39 -9.43 12.97
CA ALA A 134 4.06 -10.49 12.23
C ALA A 134 4.13 -10.16 10.73
N ALA A 135 5.29 -10.39 10.14
CA ALA A 135 5.58 -10.26 8.72
C ALA A 135 6.54 -11.38 8.30
N PRO A 136 6.62 -11.73 7.00
CA PRO A 136 7.52 -12.79 6.52
C PRO A 136 9.01 -12.59 6.85
N TYR A 137 9.46 -11.33 6.97
CA TYR A 137 10.84 -10.99 7.32
C TYR A 137 10.87 -9.97 8.47
N ASP A 138 12.03 -9.81 9.08
CA ASP A 138 12.24 -8.77 10.10
C ASP A 138 12.26 -7.36 9.48
N SER A 139 12.18 -6.35 10.35
CA SER A 139 12.13 -4.97 9.91
C SER A 139 13.43 -4.54 9.19
N GLU A 140 14.60 -5.05 9.61
CA GLU A 140 15.88 -4.69 8.99
C GLU A 140 16.00 -5.21 7.55
N ALA A 141 15.48 -6.41 7.27
CA ALA A 141 15.40 -6.95 5.92
C ALA A 141 14.54 -6.06 5.01
N TYR A 142 13.39 -5.60 5.51
CA TYR A 142 12.57 -4.64 4.77
C TYR A 142 13.27 -3.29 4.56
N ALA A 143 13.99 -2.79 5.57
CA ALA A 143 14.74 -1.54 5.44
C ALA A 143 15.84 -1.62 4.37
N ARG A 144 16.49 -2.78 4.20
CA ARG A 144 17.49 -2.99 3.15
C ARG A 144 16.87 -2.95 1.75
N ILE A 145 15.78 -3.70 1.52
CA ILE A 145 15.17 -3.72 0.17
C ILE A 145 14.49 -2.39 -0.19
N LEU A 146 14.01 -1.65 0.81
CA LEU A 146 13.38 -0.35 0.64
C LEU A 146 14.38 0.83 0.71
N GLU A 147 15.68 0.58 0.59
CA GLU A 147 16.69 1.65 0.59
C GLU A 147 16.45 2.69 -0.52
N ALA A 148 16.01 2.24 -1.70
CA ALA A 148 15.68 3.11 -2.83
C ALA A 148 14.21 3.61 -2.82
N TRP A 149 13.43 3.27 -1.78
CA TRP A 149 12.05 3.72 -1.63
C TRP A 149 12.02 5.17 -1.10
N PRO A 150 11.04 6.01 -1.49
CA PRO A 150 11.02 7.44 -1.14
C PRO A 150 11.17 7.75 0.36
N GLU A 151 10.73 6.86 1.25
CA GLU A 151 11.02 6.88 2.69
C GLU A 151 11.25 5.46 3.23
N PRO A 152 12.48 5.08 3.64
CA PRO A 152 12.77 3.72 4.07
C PRO A 152 11.82 3.23 5.18
N LEU A 153 10.91 2.32 4.84
CA LEU A 153 10.12 1.57 5.81
C LEU A 153 10.95 0.38 6.29
N GLY A 154 10.87 0.04 7.57
CA GLY A 154 11.58 -1.12 8.13
C GLY A 154 12.55 -0.80 9.27
N ARG A 155 12.66 0.45 9.71
CA ARG A 155 13.24 0.72 11.04
C ARG A 155 12.12 0.98 12.03
N ARG A 156 12.06 0.22 13.12
CA ARG A 156 11.34 0.70 14.30
C ARG A 156 12.01 2.00 14.74
N PRO A 157 11.27 3.06 15.08
CA PRO A 157 11.85 4.15 15.86
C PRO A 157 12.51 3.52 17.08
N ARG A 158 13.78 3.85 17.36
CA ARG A 158 14.35 3.53 18.67
C ARG A 158 13.45 4.26 19.67
N GLU A 159 12.86 3.52 20.60
CA GLU A 159 12.23 4.13 21.76
C GLU A 159 13.31 5.00 22.43
N ILE A 160 13.05 6.30 22.54
CA ILE A 160 13.88 7.26 23.28
C ILE A 160 13.37 7.27 24.73
#